data_AF-A0A401PUD4-F1
#
_entry.id   AF-A0A401PUD4-F1
#
_cell.length_a   1.000
_cell.length_b   1.000
_cell.length_c   1.000
_cell.angle_alpha   90.00
_cell.angle_beta   90.00
_cell.angle_gamma   90.00
#
_symmetry.space_group_name_H-M   'P 1'
#
loop_
_entity.id
_entity.type
_entity.pdbx_description
1 polymer ?
#
loop_
_entity_poly.entity_id
_entity_poly.type
_entity_poly.pdbx_seq_one_letter_code
_entity_poly.pdbx_strand_id
1 'polypeptide(L)'
;MEKVTNNLIPRAISWTLFLCSSPFASAVLNWEVQRYDGWYNNLAHHSRGTVGAPFVRLLPANYADGVLEAIQEPELPNPRSISNVAMQGISGIPCDRNRTVLFVYFGKLD
;
A
#
# COMPACT_ATOMS: atom_id res chain seq x y z
N MET A 1 24.67 0.38 75.15
CA MET A 1 23.28 0.82 74.94
C MET A 1 23.26 1.62 73.64
N GLU A 2 23.31 0.94 72.51
CA GLU A 2 22.14 0.55 71.70
C GLU A 2 21.47 1.76 71.02
N LYS A 3 22.04 2.09 69.86
CA LYS A 3 21.43 2.51 68.60
C LYS A 3 19.90 2.71 68.53
N VAL A 4 19.50 3.82 67.90
CA VAL A 4 18.69 3.92 66.66
C VAL A 4 17.69 5.08 66.75
N THR A 5 18.02 6.19 66.09
CA THR A 5 17.06 7.17 65.55
C THR A 5 16.38 6.58 64.32
N ASN A 6 15.10 6.21 64.41
CA ASN A 6 14.32 5.77 63.26
C ASN A 6 13.41 6.90 62.77
N ASN A 7 13.81 7.45 61.61
CA ASN A 7 13.07 8.43 60.83
C ASN A 7 11.76 7.81 60.30
N LEU A 8 10.61 8.30 60.78
CA LEU A 8 9.28 7.98 60.26
C LEU A 8 9.06 8.71 58.93
N ILE A 9 9.55 8.14 57.84
CA ILE A 9 9.12 8.50 56.48
C ILE A 9 7.78 7.78 56.24
N PRO A 10 6.67 8.48 55.96
CA PRO A 10 5.36 7.85 55.83
C PRO A 10 5.37 6.93 54.61
N ARG A 11 5.20 5.63 54.87
CA ARG A 11 5.20 4.54 53.90
C ARG A 11 4.20 4.74 52.76
N ALA A 12 3.24 5.66 52.87
CA ALA A 12 2.21 5.95 51.88
C ALA A 12 2.74 6.54 50.55
N ILE A 13 3.85 7.28 50.55
CA ILE A 13 4.40 7.89 49.32
C ILE A 13 5.17 6.85 48.47
N SER A 14 5.61 5.75 49.11
CA SER A 14 6.39 4.70 48.43
C SER A 14 5.54 3.79 47.55
N TRP A 15 4.23 3.69 47.77
CA TRP A 15 3.36 2.80 46.99
C TRP A 15 2.76 3.50 45.76
N THR A 16 2.56 4.82 45.81
CA THR A 16 2.04 5.60 44.67
C THR A 16 3.04 5.72 43.52
N LEU A 17 4.34 5.71 43.80
CA LEU A 17 5.38 5.66 42.77
C LEU A 17 5.56 4.25 42.15
N PHE A 18 5.20 3.19 42.89
CA PHE A 18 5.36 1.81 42.43
C PHE A 18 4.25 1.37 41.45
N LEU A 19 3.08 2.02 41.52
CA LEU A 19 1.95 1.78 40.61
C LEU A 19 2.06 2.51 39.25
N CYS A 20 3.06 3.40 39.06
CA CYS A 20 3.25 4.11 37.80
C CYS A 20 4.27 3.41 36.87
N SER A 21 5.06 2.47 37.39
CA SER A 21 5.90 1.57 36.61
C SER A 21 5.12 0.31 36.22
N SER A 22 4.01 0.49 35.50
CA SER A 22 3.55 -0.58 34.62
C SER A 22 4.71 -0.81 33.64
N PRO A 23 5.35 -1.99 33.64
CA PRO A 23 6.31 -2.28 32.59
C PRO A 23 5.51 -2.21 31.30
N PHE A 24 5.91 -1.25 30.46
CA PHE A 24 5.75 -1.23 29.01
C PHE A 24 4.86 -2.36 28.50
N ALA A 25 3.70 -2.00 27.93
CA ALA A 25 3.04 -2.89 26.99
C ALA A 25 4.07 -3.27 25.92
N SER A 26 4.71 -4.42 26.08
CA SER A 26 5.56 -5.01 25.06
C SER A 26 4.61 -5.45 23.97
N ALA A 27 4.42 -4.60 22.97
CA ALA A 27 3.78 -5.02 21.74
C ALA A 27 4.57 -6.23 21.23
N VAL A 28 3.93 -7.41 21.22
CA VAL A 28 4.52 -8.66 20.73
C VAL A 28 4.58 -8.57 19.21
N LEU A 29 5.54 -7.79 18.70
CA LEU A 29 5.85 -7.70 17.28
C LEU A 29 7.28 -8.18 17.11
N ASN A 30 7.44 -9.42 16.65
CA ASN A 30 8.71 -10.04 16.31
C ASN A 30 9.01 -9.95 14.80
N TRP A 31 8.26 -9.15 14.07
CA TRP A 31 8.46 -8.84 12.66
C TRP A 31 8.29 -7.34 12.40
N GLU A 32 8.88 -6.86 11.32
CA GLU A 32 8.65 -5.51 10.83
C GLU A 32 7.27 -5.42 10.17
N VAL A 33 6.44 -4.46 10.59
CA VAL A 33 5.13 -4.24 9.99
C VAL A 33 5.31 -3.50 8.66
N GLN A 34 4.81 -4.10 7.58
CA GLN A 34 4.86 -3.47 6.26
C GLN A 34 4.10 -2.13 6.28
N ARG A 35 4.75 -1.09 5.76
CA ARG A 35 4.15 0.23 5.64
C ARG A 35 3.04 0.27 4.58
N TYR A 36 2.00 1.05 4.85
CA TYR A 36 0.88 1.23 3.92
C TYR A 36 1.22 2.05 2.66
N ASP A 37 2.33 2.78 2.67
CA ASP A 37 2.77 3.63 1.55
C ASP A 37 3.74 2.91 0.58
N GLY A 38 4.15 1.69 0.92
CA GLY A 38 5.08 0.86 0.14
C GLY A 38 6.56 1.23 0.29
N TRP A 39 6.91 2.22 1.12
CA TRP A 39 8.31 2.63 1.28
C TRP A 39 9.15 1.57 1.99
N TYR A 40 10.45 1.55 1.67
CA TYR A 40 11.46 0.66 2.26
C TYR A 40 11.23 -0.84 2.03
N ASN A 41 10.32 -1.23 1.12
CA ASN A 41 10.13 -2.63 0.74
C ASN A 41 11.40 -3.21 0.04
N ASN A 42 12.05 -2.40 -0.79
CA ASN A 42 13.32 -2.75 -1.41
C ASN A 42 14.49 -2.12 -0.66
N LEU A 43 15.47 -2.93 -0.25
CA LEU A 43 16.64 -2.52 0.55
C LEU A 43 17.53 -1.46 -0.13
N ALA A 44 17.70 -1.52 -1.45
CA ALA A 44 18.58 -0.61 -2.19
C ALA A 44 17.84 0.61 -2.76
N HIS A 45 16.55 0.45 -3.08
CA HIS A 45 15.73 1.44 -3.75
C HIS A 45 14.41 1.63 -2.99
N HIS A 46 14.46 2.41 -1.91
CA HIS A 46 13.35 2.55 -0.97
C HIS A 46 12.04 3.05 -1.60
N SER A 47 12.09 3.77 -2.73
CA SER A 47 10.92 4.30 -3.45
C SER A 47 10.30 3.33 -4.46
N ARG A 48 10.84 2.12 -4.62
CA ARG A 48 10.33 1.16 -5.61
C ARG A 48 9.00 0.55 -5.13
N GLY A 49 7.94 0.76 -5.91
CA GLY A 49 6.61 0.25 -5.58
C GLY A 49 5.83 1.12 -4.58
N THR A 50 6.33 2.32 -4.27
CA THR A 50 5.60 3.27 -3.43
C THR A 50 4.44 3.89 -4.18
N VAL A 51 3.43 4.33 -3.44
CA VAL A 51 2.37 5.18 -4.00
C VAL A 51 2.97 6.44 -4.63
N GLY A 52 2.47 6.82 -5.81
CA GLY A 52 2.95 8.00 -6.55
C GLY A 52 4.28 7.82 -7.29
N ALA A 53 4.94 6.65 -7.19
CA ALA A 53 6.10 6.36 -8.03
C ALA A 53 5.69 6.24 -9.51
N PRO A 54 6.55 6.65 -10.47
CA PRO A 54 6.25 6.54 -11.89
C PRO A 54 6.14 5.06 -12.32
N PHE A 55 5.24 4.79 -13.28
CA PHE A 55 5.14 3.46 -13.88
C PHE A 55 6.42 3.08 -14.63
N VAL A 56 6.81 1.81 -14.51
CA VAL A 56 7.91 1.24 -15.28
C VAL A 56 7.48 1.11 -16.75
N ARG A 57 8.34 1.55 -17.66
CA ARG A 57 8.12 1.43 -19.10
C ARG A 57 8.89 0.23 -19.65
N LEU A 58 8.19 -0.70 -20.30
CA LEU A 58 8.82 -1.83 -21.00
C LEU A 58 9.46 -1.40 -22.33
N LEU A 59 8.88 -0.39 -22.97
CA LEU A 59 9.34 0.21 -24.22
C LEU A 59 9.48 1.73 -24.04
N PRO A 60 10.31 2.41 -24.84
CA PRO A 60 10.33 3.87 -24.88
C PRO A 60 8.93 4.44 -25.15
N ALA A 61 8.63 5.62 -24.61
CA ALA A 61 7.35 6.25 -24.89
C ALA A 61 7.28 6.80 -26.32
N ASN A 62 6.09 6.70 -26.91
CA ASN A 62 5.82 7.14 -28.26
C ASN A 62 4.80 8.29 -28.21
N TYR A 63 5.29 9.51 -28.40
CA TYR A 63 4.52 10.76 -28.39
C TYR A 63 4.73 11.48 -29.73
N ALA A 64 3.78 12.29 -30.16
CA ALA A 64 3.85 13.04 -31.41
C ALA A 64 5.03 14.02 -31.42
N ASP A 65 5.27 14.69 -30.29
CA ASP A 65 6.40 15.60 -30.05
C ASP A 65 7.64 14.90 -29.47
N GLY A 66 7.56 13.59 -29.22
CA GLY A 66 8.58 12.80 -28.55
C GLY A 66 8.66 13.00 -27.02
N VAL A 67 7.77 13.79 -26.41
CA VAL A 67 7.86 14.15 -24.98
C VAL A 67 6.55 13.90 -24.23
N LEU A 68 5.44 14.52 -24.62
CA LEU A 68 4.18 14.52 -23.88
C LEU A 68 2.93 14.44 -24.76
N GLU A 69 2.98 14.93 -25.99
CA GLU A 69 1.80 15.06 -26.83
C GLU A 69 1.34 13.69 -27.33
N ALA A 70 0.10 13.32 -26.99
CA ALA A 70 -0.48 12.08 -27.48
C ALA A 70 -0.66 12.14 -29.00
N ILE A 71 -0.35 11.04 -29.69
CA ILE A 71 -0.55 10.93 -31.14
C ILE A 71 -2.05 10.98 -31.45
N GLN A 72 -2.43 11.85 -32.39
CA GLN A 72 -3.82 12.08 -32.79
C GLN A 72 -4.08 11.70 -34.26
N GLU A 73 -5.30 11.93 -34.72
CA GLU A 73 -5.65 11.85 -36.14
C GLU A 73 -4.83 12.89 -36.95
N PRO A 74 -4.37 12.56 -38.17
CA PRO A 74 -4.66 11.35 -38.96
C PRO A 74 -3.67 10.18 -38.76
N GLU A 75 -2.63 10.34 -37.93
CA GLU A 75 -1.60 9.30 -37.74
C GLU A 75 -2.17 8.04 -37.08
N LEU A 76 -3.07 8.22 -36.12
CA LEU A 76 -3.87 7.15 -35.53
C LEU A 76 -5.36 7.38 -35.82
N PRO A 77 -6.13 6.32 -36.11
CA PRO A 77 -7.56 6.45 -36.38
C PRO A 77 -8.36 6.76 -35.12
N ASN A 78 -9.58 7.28 -35.31
CA ASN A 78 -10.50 7.57 -34.22
C ASN A 78 -10.70 6.36 -33.29
N PRO A 79 -10.49 6.50 -31.96
CA PRO A 79 -10.71 5.42 -31.01
C PRO A 79 -12.14 4.84 -31.05
N ARG A 80 -13.16 5.68 -31.33
CA ARG A 80 -14.55 5.23 -31.44
C ARG A 80 -14.78 4.37 -32.67
N SER A 81 -14.13 4.70 -33.78
CA SER A 81 -14.19 3.90 -35.01
C SER A 81 -13.56 2.52 -34.78
N ILE A 82 -12.41 2.46 -34.11
CA ILE A 82 -11.79 1.17 -33.72
C ILE A 82 -12.74 0.37 -32.82
N SER A 83 -13.35 1.00 -31.82
CA SER A 83 -14.29 0.36 -30.91
C SER A 83 -15.49 -0.25 -31.66
N ASN A 84 -16.07 0.46 -32.63
CA ASN A 84 -17.18 -0.05 -33.44
C ASN A 84 -16.77 -1.25 -34.30
N VAL A 85 -15.59 -1.20 -34.91
CA VAL A 85 -15.13 -2.29 -35.80
C VAL A 85 -14.68 -3.51 -35.00
N ALA A 86 -13.98 -3.32 -33.87
CA ALA A 86 -13.31 -4.42 -33.16
C ALA A 86 -14.12 -5.01 -32.00
N MET A 87 -14.97 -4.21 -31.34
CA MET A 87 -15.61 -4.62 -30.07
C MET A 87 -17.14 -4.77 -30.18
N GLN A 88 -17.75 -4.41 -31.31
CA GLN A 88 -19.19 -4.59 -31.52
C GLN A 88 -19.53 -6.08 -31.70
N GLY A 89 -20.47 -6.58 -30.91
CA GLY A 89 -20.85 -7.99 -30.91
C GLY A 89 -22.12 -8.28 -30.10
N ILE A 90 -22.49 -9.56 -30.03
CA ILE A 90 -23.66 -10.04 -29.31
C ILE A 90 -23.30 -10.27 -27.84
N SER A 91 -24.16 -9.81 -26.92
CA SER A 91 -24.03 -10.04 -25.48
C SER A 91 -24.50 -11.45 -25.07
N GLY A 92 -24.06 -11.93 -23.91
CA GLY A 92 -24.53 -13.20 -23.34
C GLY A 92 -23.75 -14.44 -23.82
N ILE A 93 -22.62 -14.23 -24.51
CA ILE A 93 -21.68 -15.31 -24.83
C ILE A 93 -21.02 -15.78 -23.52
N PRO A 94 -21.21 -17.05 -23.10
CA PRO A 94 -20.61 -17.56 -21.86
C PRO A 94 -19.10 -17.72 -22.00
N CYS A 95 -18.39 -17.72 -20.87
CA CYS A 95 -16.96 -17.98 -20.86
C CYS A 95 -16.66 -19.46 -21.16
N ASP A 96 -15.82 -19.73 -22.16
CA ASP A 96 -15.39 -21.11 -22.53
C ASP A 96 -14.73 -21.89 -21.40
N ARG A 97 -14.23 -21.19 -20.37
CA ARG A 97 -13.55 -21.77 -19.20
C ARG A 97 -14.42 -21.79 -17.95
N ASN A 98 -15.73 -21.57 -18.08
CA ASN A 98 -16.70 -21.55 -16.97
C ASN A 98 -16.27 -20.65 -15.79
N ARG A 99 -15.64 -19.51 -16.09
CA ARG A 99 -15.23 -18.55 -15.06
C ARG A 99 -16.44 -17.78 -14.55
N THR A 100 -16.46 -17.56 -13.24
CA THR A 100 -17.55 -16.85 -12.58
C THR A 100 -17.42 -15.34 -12.79
N VAL A 101 -18.52 -14.62 -12.58
CA VAL A 101 -18.52 -13.16 -12.55
C VAL A 101 -17.61 -12.64 -11.41
N LEU A 102 -17.61 -13.32 -10.26
CA LEU A 102 -16.71 -13.00 -9.14
C LEU A 102 -15.23 -13.07 -9.54
N PHE A 103 -14.84 -14.02 -10.39
CA PHE A 103 -13.46 -14.11 -10.90
C PHE A 103 -13.02 -12.84 -11.61
N VAL A 104 -13.91 -12.22 -12.41
CA VAL A 104 -13.63 -10.97 -13.12
C VAL A 104 -13.59 -9.79 -12.15
N TYR A 105 -14.59 -9.68 -11.26
CA TYR A 105 -14.66 -8.56 -10.32
C TYR A 105 -13.55 -8.56 -9.28
N PHE A 106 -13.07 -9.73 -8.85
CA PHE A 106 -11.94 -9.82 -7.92
C PHE A 106 -10.69 -9.11 -8.47
N GLY A 107 -10.43 -9.20 -9.78
CA GLY A 107 -9.30 -8.51 -10.42
C GLY A 107 -9.49 -7.00 -10.60
N LYS A 108 -10.69 -6.48 -10.37
CA LYS A 108 -11.03 -5.05 -10.48
C LYS A 108 -11.10 -4.34 -9.12
N LEU A 109 -11.06 -5.07 -8.02
CA LEU A 109 -11.11 -4.46 -6.69
C LEU A 109 -9.89 -3.55 -6.50
N ASP A 110 -10.13 -2.25 -6.58
CA ASP A 110 -9.21 -1.15 -6.28
C ASP A 110 -9.53 -0.62 -4.87
#